data_AF-A0A8J2L9Q3-F1
#
_entry.id   AF-A0A8J2L9Q3-F1
#
_cell.length_a   1.000
_cell.length_b   1.000
_cell.length_c   1.000
_cell.angle_alpha   90.00
_cell.angle_beta   90.00
_cell.angle_gamma   90.00
#
_symmetry.space_group_name_H-M   'P 1'
#
loop_
_entity.id
_entity.type
_entity.pdbx_description
1 polymer ?
#
loop_
_entity_poly.entity_id
_entity_poly.type
_entity_poly.pdbx_seq_one_letter_code
_entity_poly.pdbx_strand_id
1 'polypeptide(L)'
;MEVIKGAESFKPGLPYSITIKIATQDDIPISDPRPEALRIKHGFSYNHEEYESTYYSVPSNGLVTLTFIPPNNETYFVLGIEATYRDLTEWFPTVQKAISPSSTYLKASLKSKSPKV
;
A
#
# COMPACT_ATOMS: atom_id res chain seq x y z
N MET A 1 -9.63 -10.36 -2.77
CA MET A 1 -9.18 -9.12 -2.08
C MET A 1 -8.80 -8.13 -3.18
N GLU A 2 -8.74 -6.84 -2.90
CA GLU A 2 -8.51 -5.84 -3.96
C GLU A 2 -7.72 -4.65 -3.44
N VAL A 3 -6.75 -4.15 -4.21
CA VAL A 3 -6.14 -2.83 -3.94
C VAL A 3 -6.98 -1.74 -4.58
N ILE A 4 -7.54 -0.89 -3.73
CA ILE A 4 -8.12 0.38 -4.12
C ILE A 4 -6.98 1.37 -4.34
N LYS A 5 -6.71 1.60 -5.62
CA LYS A 5 -5.90 2.66 -6.25
C LYS A 5 -5.11 3.57 -5.29
N GLY A 6 -3.79 3.43 -5.31
CA GLY A 6 -2.84 4.43 -4.81
C GLY A 6 -2.43 5.44 -5.87
N ALA A 7 -1.38 6.22 -5.61
CA ALA A 7 -0.69 6.95 -6.67
C ALA A 7 -0.05 5.95 -7.66
N GLU A 8 0.08 6.31 -8.94
CA GLU A 8 0.65 5.40 -9.96
C GLU A 8 2.11 5.05 -9.71
N SER A 9 2.84 5.94 -9.02
CA SER A 9 4.24 5.74 -8.65
C SER A 9 4.51 6.22 -7.23
N PHE A 10 5.45 5.55 -6.57
CA PHE A 10 5.96 6.02 -5.28
C PHE A 10 7.07 7.04 -5.48
N LYS A 11 7.23 7.94 -4.51
CA LYS A 11 8.27 8.97 -4.49
C LYS A 11 9.20 8.69 -3.31
N PRO A 12 10.51 8.51 -3.52
CA PRO A 12 11.47 8.29 -2.44
C PRO A 12 11.35 9.36 -1.34
N GLY A 13 11.38 8.93 -0.09
CA GLY A 13 11.28 9.81 1.09
C GLY A 13 9.88 10.37 1.38
N LEU A 14 8.88 10.11 0.53
CA LEU A 14 7.51 10.59 0.73
C LEU A 14 6.55 9.43 1.02
N PRO A 15 5.63 9.57 1.99
CA PRO A 15 4.67 8.51 2.30
C PRO A 15 3.87 8.10 1.07
N TYR A 16 3.87 6.81 0.78
CA TYR A 16 3.08 6.18 -0.26
C TYR A 16 1.98 5.36 0.41
N SER A 17 0.72 5.67 0.14
CA SER A 17 -0.41 5.00 0.78
C SER A 17 -1.30 4.33 -0.25
N ILE A 18 -1.79 3.14 0.08
CA ILE A 18 -2.81 2.40 -0.67
C ILE A 18 -3.91 1.99 0.28
N THR A 19 -5.08 1.67 -0.26
CA THR A 19 -6.16 1.05 0.52
C THR A 19 -6.42 -0.34 -0.03
N ILE A 20 -6.53 -1.34 0.85
CA ILE A 20 -6.94 -2.69 0.50
C ILE A 20 -8.39 -2.88 0.93
N LYS A 21 -9.22 -3.41 0.03
CA LYS A 21 -10.58 -3.87 0.30
C LYS A 21 -10.58 -5.37 0.61
N ILE A 22 -11.10 -5.70 1.78
CA ILE A 22 -11.39 -7.06 2.24
C ILE A 22 -12.90 -7.22 2.26
N ALA A 23 -13.42 -7.94 1.27
CA ALA A 23 -14.84 -8.18 1.08
C ALA A 23 -15.08 -9.58 0.50
N THR A 24 -16.31 -10.05 0.62
CA THR A 24 -16.80 -11.22 -0.13
C THR A 24 -16.87 -10.92 -1.63
N GLN A 25 -17.09 -11.94 -2.46
CA GLN A 25 -17.26 -11.74 -3.92
C GLN A 25 -18.44 -10.84 -4.28
N ASP A 26 -19.46 -10.76 -3.42
CA ASP A 26 -20.63 -9.89 -3.57
C ASP A 26 -20.42 -8.49 -2.96
N ASP A 27 -19.16 -8.06 -2.79
CA ASP A 27 -18.75 -6.76 -2.23
C ASP A 27 -19.21 -6.46 -0.79
N ILE A 28 -19.67 -7.47 -0.05
CA ILE A 28 -19.99 -7.32 1.38
C ILE A 28 -18.67 -7.21 2.18
N PRO A 29 -18.44 -6.10 2.93
CA PRO A 29 -17.20 -5.90 3.68
C PRO A 29 -17.04 -6.94 4.79
N ILE A 30 -15.81 -7.42 4.96
CA ILE A 30 -15.44 -8.35 6.03
C ILE A 30 -14.71 -7.57 7.11
N SER A 31 -15.05 -7.82 8.37
CA SER A 31 -14.33 -7.29 9.54
C SER A 31 -13.64 -8.41 10.29
N ASP A 32 -12.45 -8.12 10.81
CA ASP A 32 -11.67 -9.04 11.63
C ASP A 32 -10.83 -8.24 12.63
N PRO A 33 -11.21 -8.18 13.91
CA PRO A 33 -10.57 -7.30 14.89
C PRO A 33 -9.21 -7.81 15.36
N ARG A 34 -8.79 -9.03 15.00
CA ARG A 34 -7.48 -9.57 15.39
C ARG A 34 -6.37 -8.71 14.78
N PRO A 35 -5.35 -8.27 15.55
CA PRO A 35 -4.28 -7.41 15.04
C PRO A 35 -3.43 -8.08 13.94
N GLU A 36 -3.44 -9.40 13.87
CA GLU A 36 -2.74 -10.23 12.89
C GLU A 36 -3.62 -10.76 11.75
N ALA A 37 -4.86 -10.26 11.62
CA ALA A 37 -5.82 -10.74 10.63
C ALA A 37 -5.33 -10.62 9.18
N LEU A 38 -4.66 -9.52 8.86
CA LEU A 38 -4.09 -9.22 7.55
C LEU A 38 -2.58 -9.09 7.68
N ARG A 39 -1.83 -9.98 7.03
CA ARG A 39 -0.38 -9.88 6.90
C ARG A 39 -0.05 -9.18 5.58
N ILE A 40 0.81 -8.17 5.65
CA ILE A 40 1.36 -7.46 4.49
C ILE A 40 2.85 -7.71 4.43
N LYS A 41 3.31 -8.41 3.39
CA LYS A 41 4.72 -8.59 3.10
C LYS A 41 5.11 -7.64 1.96
N HIS A 42 6.11 -6.79 2.17
CA HIS A 42 6.45 -5.74 1.22
C HIS A 42 7.95 -5.39 1.20
N GLY A 43 8.42 -4.82 0.09
CA GLY A 43 9.79 -4.36 -0.04
C GLY A 43 10.02 -3.57 -1.31
N PHE A 44 11.18 -2.89 -1.37
CA PHE A 44 11.49 -1.90 -2.42
C PHE A 44 12.46 -2.41 -3.51
N SER A 45 12.71 -3.72 -3.52
CA SER A 45 13.55 -4.41 -4.49
C SER A 45 12.75 -5.55 -5.16
N TYR A 46 13.34 -6.18 -6.17
CA TYR A 46 12.81 -7.44 -6.73
C TYR A 46 13.20 -8.67 -5.87
N ASN A 47 13.98 -8.48 -4.81
CA ASN A 47 14.38 -9.55 -3.92
C ASN A 47 13.32 -9.78 -2.83
N HIS A 48 12.44 -10.76 -3.03
CA HIS A 48 11.35 -11.08 -2.10
C HIS A 48 11.81 -11.63 -0.74
N GLU A 49 13.08 -12.02 -0.61
CA GLU A 49 13.66 -12.46 0.67
C GLU A 49 13.90 -11.29 1.62
N GLU A 50 14.11 -10.09 1.09
CA GLU A 50 14.32 -8.85 1.85
C GLU A 50 13.00 -8.20 2.31
N TYR A 51 11.86 -8.78 1.95
CA TYR A 51 10.57 -8.16 2.23
C TYR A 51 10.19 -8.31 3.70
N GLU A 52 9.82 -7.20 4.30
CA GLU A 52 9.38 -7.14 5.69
C GLU A 52 7.88 -7.39 5.80
N SER A 53 7.46 -7.94 6.95
CA SER A 53 6.06 -8.25 7.24
C SER A 53 5.50 -7.29 8.29
N THR A 54 4.35 -6.71 7.99
CA THR A 54 3.52 -5.94 8.93
C THR A 54 2.14 -6.57 9.04
N TYR A 55 1.46 -6.31 10.14
CA TYR A 55 0.19 -6.95 10.49
C TYR A 55 -0.85 -5.90 10.83
N TYR A 56 -2.09 -6.14 10.40
CA TYR A 56 -3.22 -5.24 10.59
C TYR A 56 -4.48 -6.01 10.96
N SER A 57 -5.33 -5.37 11.77
CA SER A 57 -6.73 -5.74 11.87
C SER A 57 -7.52 -5.23 10.65
N VAL A 58 -8.69 -5.83 10.41
CA VAL A 58 -9.61 -5.44 9.35
C VAL A 58 -10.81 -4.71 9.96
N PRO A 59 -10.96 -3.38 9.75
CA PRO A 59 -12.06 -2.61 10.31
C PRO A 59 -13.45 -3.06 9.80
N SER A 60 -14.51 -2.55 10.43
CA SER A 60 -15.90 -2.92 10.11
C SER A 60 -16.32 -2.60 8.67
N ASN A 61 -15.67 -1.62 8.04
CA ASN A 61 -15.92 -1.24 6.65
C ASN A 61 -15.10 -2.07 5.64
N GLY A 62 -14.27 -3.02 6.10
CA GLY A 62 -13.43 -3.86 5.23
C GLY A 62 -12.31 -3.10 4.51
N LEU A 63 -12.02 -1.84 4.87
CA LEU A 63 -11.00 -1.02 4.22
C LEU A 63 -9.79 -0.84 5.14
N VAL A 64 -8.62 -1.31 4.68
CA VAL A 64 -7.35 -1.17 5.41
C VAL A 64 -6.43 -0.24 4.64
N THR A 65 -6.04 0.88 5.24
CA THR A 65 -5.06 1.80 4.65
C THR A 65 -3.65 1.42 5.08
N LEU A 66 -2.81 1.13 4.09
CA LEU A 66 -1.39 0.87 4.27
C LEU A 66 -0.60 2.11 3.91
N THR A 67 0.43 2.42 4.70
CA THR A 67 1.35 3.53 4.41
C THR A 67 2.77 3.04 4.50
N PHE A 68 3.50 3.22 3.41
CA PHE A 68 4.89 2.85 3.26
C PHE A 68 5.73 4.12 3.17
N ILE A 69 6.94 4.08 3.72
CA ILE A 69 7.93 5.15 3.56
C ILE A 69 9.02 4.60 2.64
N PRO A 70 8.99 4.91 1.32
CA PRO A 70 10.03 4.47 0.42
C PRO A 70 11.36 5.08 0.84
N PRO A 71 12.41 4.27 1.07
CA PRO A 71 13.73 4.78 1.40
C PRO A 71 14.27 5.67 0.28
N ASN A 72 15.08 6.66 0.65
CA ASN A 72 15.77 7.50 -0.32
C ASN A 72 17.01 6.77 -0.86
N ASN A 73 16.77 5.74 -1.66
CA ASN A 73 17.81 4.91 -2.26
C ASN A 73 17.66 4.90 -3.80
N GLU A 74 18.78 5.02 -4.51
CA GLU A 74 18.82 5.02 -5.96
C GLU A 74 18.59 3.63 -6.55
N THR A 75 18.95 2.56 -5.84
CA THR A 75 18.89 1.16 -6.33
C THR A 75 17.54 0.49 -6.14
N TYR A 76 16.60 1.17 -5.48
CA TYR A 76 15.25 0.67 -5.26
C TYR A 76 14.28 1.30 -6.26
N PHE A 77 13.75 0.45 -7.15
CA PHE A 77 13.00 0.88 -8.34
C PHE A 77 11.52 0.49 -8.30
N VAL A 78 11.16 -0.45 -7.44
CA VAL A 78 9.80 -1.01 -7.35
C VAL A 78 9.36 -1.10 -5.91
N LEU A 79 8.06 -1.15 -5.66
CA LEU A 79 7.47 -1.57 -4.40
C LEU A 79 6.59 -2.78 -4.72
N GLY A 80 7.00 -3.95 -4.22
CA GLY A 80 6.18 -5.17 -4.26
C GLY A 80 5.38 -5.30 -2.97
N ILE A 81 4.16 -5.79 -3.10
CA ILE A 81 3.22 -5.95 -1.98
C ILE A 81 2.50 -7.28 -2.15
N GLU A 82 2.64 -8.14 -1.16
CA GLU A 82 1.87 -9.37 -0.96
C GLU A 82 0.95 -9.14 0.25
N ALA A 83 -0.33 -9.47 0.10
CA ALA A 83 -1.28 -9.46 1.20
C ALA A 83 -1.83 -10.87 1.43
N THR A 84 -1.86 -11.29 2.70
CA THR A 84 -2.44 -12.55 3.12
C THR A 84 -3.52 -12.29 4.16
N TYR A 85 -4.75 -12.70 3.84
CA TYR A 85 -5.87 -12.73 4.77
C TYR A 85 -6.36 -14.17 4.91
N ARG A 86 -6.27 -14.73 6.13
CA ARG A 86 -6.46 -16.18 6.36
C ARG A 86 -5.52 -16.99 5.45
N ASP A 87 -6.05 -17.87 4.61
CA ASP A 87 -5.27 -18.70 3.67
C ASP A 87 -5.21 -18.10 2.25
N LEU A 88 -5.85 -16.94 2.01
CA LEU A 88 -5.83 -16.26 0.72
C LEU A 88 -4.65 -15.30 0.65
N THR A 89 -3.69 -15.61 -0.22
CA THR A 89 -2.56 -14.75 -0.55
C THR A 89 -2.73 -14.15 -1.94
N GLU A 90 -2.60 -12.84 -2.05
CA GLU A 90 -2.63 -12.10 -3.31
C GLU A 90 -1.38 -11.24 -3.47
N TRP A 91 -0.84 -11.26 -4.69
CA TRP A 91 0.25 -10.39 -5.10
C TRP A 91 -0.32 -9.23 -5.90
N PHE A 92 0.01 -8.01 -5.50
CA PHE A 92 -0.40 -6.83 -6.24
C PHE A 92 0.62 -6.45 -7.29
N PRO A 93 0.18 -5.77 -8.37
CA PRO A 93 1.10 -5.20 -9.35
C PRO A 93 2.16 -4.33 -8.66
N THR A 94 3.41 -4.46 -9.10
CA THR A 94 4.51 -3.67 -8.54
C THR A 94 4.30 -2.19 -8.84
N VAL A 95 4.51 -1.35 -7.83
CA VAL A 95 4.45 0.10 -7.98
C VAL A 95 5.83 0.61 -8.35
N GLN A 96 5.93 1.35 -9.46
CA GLN A 96 7.21 1.85 -9.94
C GLN A 96 7.64 3.12 -9.18
N LYS A 97 8.95 3.33 -9.07
CA LYS A 97 9.53 4.59 -8.61
C LYS A 97 9.21 5.71 -9.60
N ALA A 98 8.82 6.88 -9.09
CA ALA A 98 8.64 8.07 -9.92
C ALA A 98 9.98 8.52 -10.51
N ILE A 99 10.00 8.85 -11.80
CA ILE A 99 11.20 9.31 -12.50
C ILE A 99 11.32 10.83 -12.34
N SER A 100 12.48 11.30 -11.86
CA SER A 100 12.81 12.72 -11.75
C SER A 100 14.30 12.93 -12.05
N PRO A 101 14.68 13.71 -13.09
CA PRO A 101 16.09 13.96 -13.40
C PRO A 101 16.87 14.64 -12.28
N SER A 102 16.19 15.46 -11.46
CA SER A 102 16.78 16.17 -10.34
C SER A 102 16.58 15.48 -8.99
N SER A 103 16.01 14.26 -8.97
CA SER A 103 15.64 13.54 -7.75
C SER A 103 14.78 14.36 -6.78
N THR A 104 14.06 15.36 -7.29
CA THR A 104 13.19 16.26 -6.53
C THR A 104 11.73 15.90 -6.76
N TYR A 105 10.95 15.85 -5.69
CA TYR A 105 9.55 15.39 -5.72
C TYR A 105 8.64 16.32 -4.91
N LEU A 106 7.41 16.51 -5.39
CA LEU A 106 6.35 17.23 -4.68
C LEU A 106 5.16 16.30 -4.45
N LYS A 107 4.56 16.37 -3.26
CA LYS A 107 3.26 15.77 -2.94
C LYS A 107 2.37 16.84 -2.35
N ALA A 108 1.24 17.09 -3.00
CA ALA A 108 0.16 17.90 -2.46
C ALA A 108 -1.00 16.99 -2.03
N SER A 109 -1.64 17.30 -0.91
CA SER A 109 -2.85 16.62 -0.47
C SER A 109 -3.90 17.64 -0.08
N LEU A 110 -5.14 17.42 -0.53
CA LEU A 110 -6.26 18.24 -0.12
C LEU A 110 -6.83 17.69 1.20
N LYS A 111 -6.79 18.50 2.26
CA LYS A 111 -7.31 18.12 3.59
C LYS A 111 -8.80 18.46 3.78
N SER A 112 -9.34 19.38 2.99
CA SER A 112 -10.73 19.84 3.12
C SER A 112 -11.68 19.07 2.22
N LYS A 113 -12.84 18.69 2.75
CA LYS A 113 -13.96 18.15 1.94
C LYS A 113 -14.65 19.22 1.09
N SER A 114 -14.43 20.50 1.39
CA SER A 114 -14.98 21.65 0.67
C SER A 114 -13.87 22.65 0.40
N PRO A 115 -13.03 22.42 -0.62
CA PRO A 115 -12.03 23.41 -1.03
C PRO A 115 -12.72 24.68 -1.52
N LYS A 116 -12.24 25.84 -1.10
CA LYS A 116 -12.57 27.13 -1.70
C LYS A 116 -11.32 27.63 -2.42
N VAL A 117 -11.51 28.18 -3.62
CA VAL A 117 -10.46 28.86 -4.40
C VAL A 117 -10.45 30.33 -4.00
#